data_AF-A0AA87U226-F1
#
_entry.id   AF-A0AA87U226-F1
#
_cell.length_a   1.000
_cell.length_b   1.000
_cell.length_c   1.000
_cell.angle_alpha   90.00
_cell.angle_beta   90.00
_cell.angle_gamma   90.00
#
_symmetry.space_group_name_H-M   'P 1'
#
loop_
_entity.id
_entity.type
_entity.pdbx_description
1 polymer ?
#
loop_
_entity_poly.entity_id
_entity_poly.type
_entity_poly.pdbx_seq_one_letter_code
_entity_poly.pdbx_strand_id
1 'polypeptide(L)'
;MTLEPLFNAPIAIQIHVLAVMPAALLGAYILLRQKGTPWHRLLGKIWLGLMVLAALSSFFIHRINMFFGFSPIHILSVYVLVGSWRVIVTARRHDIRTHRRIVIGLYLGGIIGAGLFTLLPGRIMNEVVSSGDALVPLGVVATIATFLAWLAIMNIRKRRHLI
;
A
#
# COMPACT_ATOMS: atom_id res chain seq x y z
N MET A 1 -20.30 -9.51 3.52
CA MET A 1 -18.99 -9.39 4.19
C MET A 1 -19.26 -9.29 5.67
N THR A 2 -18.76 -10.23 6.48
CA THR A 2 -18.75 -10.08 7.94
C THR A 2 -17.38 -9.54 8.36
N LEU A 3 -17.36 -8.49 9.18
CA LEU A 3 -16.11 -7.91 9.73
C LEU A 3 -15.63 -8.65 10.99
N GLU A 4 -16.37 -9.67 11.40
CA GLU A 4 -16.11 -10.47 12.59
C GLU A 4 -14.69 -11.06 12.64
N PRO A 5 -14.10 -11.60 11.54
CA PRO A 5 -12.72 -12.07 11.56
C PRO A 5 -11.70 -10.96 11.84
N LEU A 6 -12.01 -9.71 11.49
CA LEU A 6 -11.14 -8.56 11.75
C LEU A 6 -11.23 -8.08 13.19
N PHE A 7 -12.43 -8.04 13.78
CA PHE A 7 -12.62 -7.63 15.17
C PHE A 7 -12.06 -8.65 16.17
N ASN A 8 -12.05 -9.93 15.81
CA ASN A 8 -11.43 -10.99 16.59
C ASN A 8 -9.92 -11.15 16.32
N ALA A 9 -9.35 -10.40 15.37
CA ALA A 9 -7.92 -10.44 15.08
C ALA A 9 -7.10 -9.74 16.16
N PRO A 10 -5.80 -10.12 16.33
CA PRO A 10 -4.89 -9.39 17.21
C PRO A 10 -4.86 -7.89 16.91
N ILE A 11 -4.68 -7.08 17.96
CA ILE A 11 -4.68 -5.62 17.87
C ILE A 11 -3.70 -5.07 16.81
N ALA A 12 -2.56 -5.73 16.62
CA ALA A 12 -1.59 -5.39 15.59
C ALA A 12 -2.18 -5.45 14.17
N ILE A 13 -3.03 -6.44 13.89
CA ILE A 13 -3.70 -6.59 12.59
C ILE A 13 -4.73 -5.48 12.42
N GLN A 14 -5.51 -5.16 13.46
CA GLN A 14 -6.49 -4.08 13.41
C GLN A 14 -5.83 -2.73 13.13
N ILE A 15 -4.76 -2.41 13.87
CA ILE A 15 -3.96 -1.19 13.64
C ILE A 15 -3.40 -1.16 12.22
N HIS A 16 -2.85 -2.28 11.75
CA HIS A 16 -2.31 -2.38 10.40
C HIS A 16 -3.38 -2.07 9.33
N VAL A 17 -4.56 -2.68 9.44
CA VAL A 17 -5.67 -2.46 8.51
C VAL A 17 -6.18 -1.01 8.58
N LEU A 18 -6.34 -0.47 9.79
CA LEU A 18 -6.74 0.92 10.01
C LEU A 18 -5.73 1.93 9.45
N ALA A 19 -4.45 1.57 9.37
CA ALA A 19 -3.43 2.41 8.76
C ALA A 19 -3.38 2.25 7.22
N VAL A 20 -3.42 1.02 6.71
CA VAL A 20 -3.21 0.75 5.27
C VAL A 20 -4.40 1.16 4.41
N MET A 21 -5.63 1.04 4.92
CA MET A 21 -6.85 1.41 4.19
C MET A 21 -6.89 2.90 3.81
N PRO A 22 -6.76 3.86 4.74
CA PRO A 22 -6.66 5.27 4.39
C PRO A 22 -5.38 5.58 3.60
N ALA A 23 -4.27 4.87 3.84
CA ALA A 23 -3.05 5.05 3.02
C ALA A 23 -3.27 4.68 1.55
N ALA A 24 -4.07 3.66 1.26
CA ALA A 24 -4.40 3.23 -0.10
C ALA A 24 -5.20 4.32 -0.84
N LEU A 25 -6.25 4.84 -0.21
CA LEU A 25 -7.09 5.90 -0.77
C LEU A 25 -6.33 7.21 -0.94
N LEU A 26 -5.61 7.62 0.11
CA LEU A 26 -4.84 8.86 0.11
C LEU A 26 -3.69 8.80 -0.89
N GLY A 27 -3.00 7.65 -0.97
CA GLY A 27 -1.92 7.44 -1.94
C GLY A 27 -2.41 7.53 -3.38
N ALA A 28 -3.57 6.91 -3.69
CA ALA A 28 -4.21 7.08 -5.00
C ALA A 28 -4.46 8.57 -5.27
N TYR A 29 -5.15 9.25 -4.36
CA TYR A 29 -5.45 10.67 -4.49
C TYR A 29 -4.20 11.55 -4.73
N ILE A 30 -3.12 11.34 -3.98
CA ILE A 30 -1.86 12.08 -4.13
C ILE A 30 -1.22 11.81 -5.50
N LEU A 31 -1.25 10.57 -5.98
CA LEU A 31 -0.71 10.19 -7.29
C LEU A 31 -1.51 10.83 -8.44
N LEU A 32 -2.82 10.97 -8.27
CA LEU A 32 -3.74 11.60 -9.23
C LEU A 32 -3.55 13.11 -9.32
N ARG A 33 -3.46 13.79 -8.17
CA ARG A 33 -3.56 15.25 -8.08
C ARG A 33 -2.28 15.96 -8.53
N GLN A 34 -2.35 17.29 -8.62
CA GLN A 34 -1.21 18.13 -8.94
C GLN A 34 -0.10 17.96 -7.90
N LYS A 35 1.14 17.80 -8.38
CA LYS A 35 2.32 17.55 -7.56
C LYS A 35 3.01 18.87 -7.23
N GLY A 36 3.70 18.93 -6.10
CA GLY A 36 4.50 20.10 -5.69
C GLY A 36 3.75 21.21 -4.96
N THR A 37 2.42 21.14 -4.85
CA THR A 37 1.59 22.09 -4.08
C THR A 37 1.79 21.92 -2.57
N PRO A 38 1.45 22.93 -1.73
CA PRO A 38 1.45 22.78 -0.27
C PRO A 38 0.59 21.60 0.19
N TRP A 39 -0.57 21.41 -0.45
CA TRP A 39 -1.47 20.28 -0.22
C TRP A 39 -0.81 18.93 -0.55
N HIS A 40 -0.09 18.83 -1.67
CA HIS A 40 0.65 17.61 -2.01
C HIS A 40 1.69 17.26 -0.91
N ARG A 41 2.38 18.26 -0.37
CA ARG A 41 3.39 18.06 0.68
C ARG A 41 2.75 17.63 2.00
N LEU A 42 1.65 18.25 2.40
CA LEU A 42 0.93 17.90 3.63
C LEU A 42 0.38 16.47 3.54
N LEU A 43 -0.37 16.16 2.48
CA LEU A 43 -0.96 14.85 2.28
C LEU A 43 0.12 13.77 2.13
N GLY A 44 1.24 14.09 1.45
CA GLY A 44 2.39 13.19 1.34
C GLY A 44 3.02 12.83 2.70
N LYS A 45 3.08 13.77 3.65
CA LYS A 45 3.56 13.49 5.01
C LYS A 45 2.58 12.60 5.78
N ILE A 46 1.28 12.86 5.69
CA ILE A 46 0.24 12.03 6.32
C ILE A 46 0.31 10.60 5.76
N TRP A 47 0.37 10.48 4.43
CA TRP A 47 0.51 9.18 3.76
C TRP A 47 1.76 8.42 4.21
N LEU A 48 2.92 9.09 4.28
CA LEU A 48 4.16 8.49 4.82
C LEU A 48 3.99 8.01 6.27
N GLY A 49 3.35 8.80 7.12
CA GLY A 49 3.06 8.42 8.51
C GLY A 49 2.22 7.14 8.60
N LEU A 50 1.17 7.04 7.76
CA LEU A 50 0.34 5.84 7.67
C LEU A 50 1.13 4.63 7.16
N MET A 51 1.99 4.80 6.15
CA MET A 51 2.84 3.73 5.63
C MET A 51 3.82 3.21 6.69
N VAL A 52 4.41 4.09 7.50
CA VAL A 52 5.28 3.71 8.62
C VAL A 52 4.50 3.00 9.71
N LEU A 53 3.32 3.49 10.09
CA LEU A 53 2.47 2.83 11.09
C LEU A 53 2.06 1.42 10.65
N ALA A 54 1.65 1.26 9.39
CA ALA A 54 1.34 -0.04 8.80
C ALA A 54 2.56 -0.97 8.80
N ALA A 55 3.73 -0.46 8.38
CA ALA A 55 4.95 -1.26 8.38
C ALA A 55 5.37 -1.68 9.79
N LEU A 56 5.35 -0.80 10.78
CA LEU A 56 5.71 -1.13 12.16
C LEU A 56 4.75 -2.13 12.80
N SER A 57 3.44 -1.91 12.65
CA SER A 57 2.42 -2.85 13.16
C SER A 57 2.55 -4.24 12.55
N SER A 58 2.99 -4.36 11.29
CA SER A 58 3.16 -5.65 10.63
C SER A 58 4.27 -6.53 11.22
N PHE A 59 5.28 -5.95 11.89
CA PHE A 59 6.30 -6.74 12.60
C PHE A 59 5.71 -7.52 13.79
N PHE A 60 4.55 -7.11 14.30
CA PHE A 60 3.87 -7.82 15.38
C PHE A 60 2.90 -8.89 14.85
N ILE A 61 2.77 -9.05 13.52
CA ILE A 61 1.88 -10.03 12.87
C ILE A 61 2.65 -11.33 12.59
N HIS A 62 2.66 -12.23 13.57
CA HIS A 62 3.35 -13.53 13.50
C HIS A 62 2.37 -14.65 13.09
N ARG A 63 2.02 -14.75 11.80
CA ARG A 63 1.11 -15.81 11.29
C ARG A 63 1.79 -16.92 10.47
N ILE A 64 2.99 -16.70 9.92
CA ILE A 64 3.71 -17.74 9.15
C ILE A 64 5.15 -17.85 9.65
N ASN A 65 5.41 -18.88 10.45
CA ASN A 65 6.75 -19.33 10.82
C ASN A 65 7.33 -20.24 9.73
N MET A 66 7.56 -19.73 8.51
CA MET A 66 8.13 -20.54 7.42
C MET A 66 9.65 -20.66 7.48
N PHE A 67 10.36 -19.65 8.03
CA PHE A 67 11.82 -19.66 8.15
C PHE A 67 12.25 -18.79 9.33
N PHE A 68 12.68 -19.38 10.45
CA PHE A 68 13.19 -18.66 11.64
C PHE A 68 12.27 -17.53 12.18
N GLY A 69 10.95 -17.59 11.99
CA GLY A 69 10.01 -16.56 12.43
C GLY A 69 9.78 -15.39 11.45
N PHE A 70 10.50 -15.33 10.33
CA PHE A 70 10.33 -14.29 9.31
C PHE A 70 9.35 -14.70 8.21
N SER A 71 8.15 -14.11 8.23
CA SER A 71 7.20 -14.13 7.10
C SER A 71 7.64 -13.16 5.98
N PRO A 72 7.35 -13.41 4.68
CA PRO A 72 7.59 -12.48 3.57
C PRO A 72 7.09 -11.04 3.81
N ILE A 73 6.09 -10.90 4.69
CA ILE A 73 5.58 -9.61 5.15
C ILE A 73 6.69 -8.74 5.75
N HIS A 74 7.61 -9.29 6.53
CA HIS A 74 8.67 -8.51 7.19
C HIS A 74 9.64 -7.88 6.19
N ILE A 75 9.98 -8.60 5.12
CA ILE A 75 10.82 -8.05 4.04
C ILE A 75 10.11 -6.86 3.39
N LEU A 76 8.79 -6.98 3.18
CA LEU A 76 7.98 -5.90 2.65
C LEU A 76 7.91 -4.71 3.62
N SER A 77 7.84 -4.96 4.92
CA SER A 77 7.85 -3.91 5.95
C SER A 77 9.18 -3.15 5.98
N VAL A 78 10.31 -3.87 5.91
CA VAL A 78 11.64 -3.24 5.78
C VAL A 78 11.72 -2.41 4.50
N TYR A 79 11.25 -2.94 3.38
CA TYR A 79 11.19 -2.20 2.12
C TYR A 79 10.36 -0.91 2.26
N VAL A 80 9.20 -0.96 2.92
CA VAL A 80 8.36 0.22 3.16
C VAL A 80 9.06 1.24 4.06
N LEU A 81 9.72 0.81 5.13
CA LEU A 81 10.44 1.71 6.05
C LEU A 81 11.63 2.39 5.36
N VAL A 82 12.48 1.61 4.67
CA VAL A 82 13.64 2.13 3.93
C VAL A 82 13.17 3.05 2.80
N GLY A 83 12.14 2.66 2.06
CA GLY A 83 11.55 3.50 1.04
C GLY A 83 11.01 4.81 1.61
N SER A 84 10.29 4.78 2.74
CA SER A 84 9.74 5.96 3.41
C SER A 84 10.82 6.96 3.80
N TRP A 85 11.91 6.48 4.37
CA TRP A 85 13.10 7.30 4.64
C TRP A 85 13.65 7.95 3.36
N ARG A 86 13.82 7.16 2.29
CA ARG A 86 14.34 7.66 1.01
C ARG A 86 13.41 8.67 0.34
N VAL A 87 12.09 8.56 0.51
CA VAL A 87 11.12 9.57 0.00
C VAL A 87 11.42 10.94 0.61
N ILE A 88 11.70 11.01 1.92
CA ILE A 88 12.04 12.25 2.62
C ILE A 88 13.39 12.79 2.13
N VAL A 89 14.42 11.94 2.06
CA VAL A 89 15.76 12.35 1.61
C VAL A 89 15.74 12.90 0.19
N THR A 90 15.08 12.20 -0.74
CA THR A 90 14.99 12.63 -2.15
C THR A 90 14.15 13.88 -2.33
N ALA A 91 13.10 14.07 -1.52
CA ALA A 91 12.34 15.33 -1.51
C ALA A 91 13.20 16.52 -1.05
N ARG A 92 14.00 16.35 0.02
CA ARG A 92 14.90 17.40 0.54
C ARG A 92 16.03 17.75 -0.42
N ARG A 93 16.53 16.76 -1.16
CA ARG A 93 17.56 16.95 -2.20
C ARG A 93 17.01 17.51 -3.52
N HIS A 94 15.70 17.76 -3.59
CA HIS A 94 14.99 18.13 -4.83
C HIS A 94 15.19 17.13 -5.99
N ASP A 95 15.54 15.87 -5.69
CA ASP A 95 15.60 14.79 -6.68
C ASP A 95 14.19 14.21 -6.91
N ILE A 96 13.40 14.96 -7.67
CA ILE A 96 11.99 14.63 -7.94
C ILE A 96 11.86 13.34 -8.75
N ARG A 97 12.85 13.02 -9.60
CA ARG A 97 12.82 11.82 -10.43
C ARG A 97 12.91 10.57 -9.57
N THR A 98 13.84 10.54 -8.62
CA THR A 98 13.99 9.41 -7.69
C THR A 98 12.86 9.39 -6.67
N HIS A 99 12.46 10.55 -6.13
CA HIS A 99 11.30 10.65 -5.24
C HIS A 99 10.05 10.01 -5.84
N ARG A 100 9.71 10.37 -7.09
CA ARG A 100 8.55 9.80 -7.80
C ARG A 100 8.66 8.29 -7.96
N ARG A 101 9.84 7.76 -8.31
CA ARG A 101 10.04 6.31 -8.49
C ARG A 101 9.80 5.56 -7.18
N ILE A 102 10.31 6.08 -6.06
CA ILE A 102 10.15 5.43 -4.75
C ILE A 102 8.69 5.48 -4.32
N VAL A 103 8.02 6.63 -4.42
CA VAL A 103 6.60 6.75 -4.04
C VAL A 103 5.72 5.79 -4.86
N ILE A 104 5.93 5.70 -6.17
CA ILE A 104 5.22 4.74 -7.02
C ILE A 104 5.54 3.30 -6.60
N GLY A 105 6.81 2.97 -6.36
CA GLY A 105 7.22 1.63 -5.92
C GLY A 105 6.63 1.24 -4.56
N LEU A 106 6.52 2.18 -3.63
CA LEU A 106 5.87 1.97 -2.34
C LEU A 106 4.37 1.76 -2.47
N TYR A 107 3.71 2.51 -3.35
CA TYR A 107 2.27 2.33 -3.60
C TYR A 107 1.98 0.98 -4.28
N LEU A 108 2.71 0.67 -5.35
CA LEU A 108 2.50 -0.57 -6.11
C LEU A 108 2.91 -1.81 -5.30
N GLY A 109 4.09 -1.81 -4.67
CA GLY A 109 4.57 -2.96 -3.91
C GLY A 109 3.97 -3.04 -2.50
N GLY A 110 4.03 -1.93 -1.76
CA GLY A 110 3.69 -1.88 -0.33
C GLY A 110 2.20 -1.79 -0.03
N ILE A 111 1.37 -1.32 -0.98
CA ILE A 111 -0.09 -1.30 -0.82
C ILE A 111 -0.72 -2.35 -1.72
N ILE A 112 -0.52 -2.26 -3.04
CA ILE A 112 -1.23 -3.13 -3.97
C ILE A 112 -0.72 -4.57 -3.90
N GLY A 113 0.60 -4.77 -3.95
CA GLY A 113 1.22 -6.08 -3.79
C GLY A 113 0.91 -6.70 -2.43
N ALA A 114 1.01 -5.91 -1.35
CA ALA A 114 0.63 -6.35 0.00
C ALA A 114 -0.85 -6.77 0.09
N GLY A 115 -1.76 -5.96 -0.46
CA GLY A 115 -3.20 -6.24 -0.46
C GLY A 115 -3.54 -7.51 -1.25
N LEU A 116 -2.90 -7.74 -2.40
CA LEU A 116 -3.06 -9.00 -3.14
C LEU A 116 -2.56 -10.20 -2.33
N PHE A 117 -1.44 -10.05 -1.61
CA PHE A 117 -0.90 -11.09 -0.74
C PHE A 117 -1.84 -11.44 0.43
N THR A 118 -2.58 -10.47 0.98
CA THR A 118 -3.56 -10.75 2.04
C THR A 118 -4.82 -11.46 1.54
N LEU A 119 -5.06 -11.50 0.23
CA LEU A 119 -6.18 -12.22 -0.38
C LEU A 119 -5.86 -13.69 -0.72
N LEU A 120 -4.63 -14.16 -0.47
CA LEU A 120 -4.30 -15.58 -0.63
C LEU A 120 -5.13 -16.46 0.33
N PRO A 121 -5.48 -17.71 -0.05
CA PRO A 121 -6.22 -18.62 0.81
C PRO A 121 -5.56 -18.81 2.20
N GLY A 122 -6.36 -18.86 3.26
CA GLY A 122 -5.88 -18.99 4.66
C GLY A 122 -5.45 -17.68 5.33
N ARG A 123 -5.72 -16.52 4.70
CA ARG A 123 -5.52 -15.19 5.29
C ARG A 123 -6.84 -14.58 5.75
N ILE A 124 -6.80 -13.80 6.83
CA ILE A 124 -7.99 -13.13 7.40
C ILE A 124 -8.72 -12.29 6.34
N MET A 125 -8.00 -11.53 5.51
CA MET A 125 -8.66 -10.70 4.49
C MET A 125 -9.31 -11.53 3.38
N ASN A 126 -8.78 -12.72 3.07
CA ASN A 126 -9.46 -13.66 2.19
C ASN A 126 -10.79 -14.12 2.81
N GLU A 127 -10.79 -14.52 4.09
CA GLU A 127 -11.99 -14.92 4.83
C GLU A 127 -13.03 -13.79 4.92
N VAL A 128 -12.63 -12.56 5.23
CA VAL A 128 -13.51 -11.38 5.29
C VAL A 128 -14.18 -11.11 3.94
N VAL A 129 -13.44 -11.33 2.85
CA VAL A 129 -13.90 -11.05 1.49
C VAL A 129 -14.72 -12.21 0.92
N SER A 130 -14.38 -13.46 1.27
CA SER A 130 -15.06 -14.67 0.81
C SER A 130 -16.28 -15.05 1.65
N SER A 131 -16.42 -14.51 2.86
CA SER A 131 -17.60 -14.68 3.74
C SER A 131 -18.83 -13.86 3.31
N GLY A 132 -18.86 -13.34 2.09
CA GLY A 132 -20.01 -12.65 1.49
C GLY A 132 -20.14 -12.91 -0.01
N ASP A 133 -20.98 -12.15 -0.70
CA ASP A 133 -21.18 -12.30 -2.16
C ASP A 133 -19.87 -12.18 -2.94
N ALA A 134 -19.57 -13.19 -3.77
CA ALA A 134 -18.35 -13.30 -4.57
C ALA A 134 -18.08 -12.10 -5.52
N LEU A 135 -19.08 -11.26 -5.74
CA LEU A 135 -19.00 -10.05 -6.57
C LEU A 135 -18.13 -8.95 -5.94
N VAL A 136 -18.05 -8.89 -4.62
CA VAL A 136 -17.27 -7.84 -3.93
C VAL A 136 -15.75 -8.07 -4.03
N PRO A 137 -15.20 -9.28 -3.77
CA PRO A 137 -13.80 -9.59 -4.08
C PRO A 137 -13.41 -9.21 -5.50
N LEU A 138 -14.25 -9.58 -6.47
CA LEU A 138 -14.02 -9.32 -7.89
C LEU A 138 -14.08 -7.83 -8.22
N GLY A 139 -15.01 -7.08 -7.60
CA GLY A 139 -15.09 -5.63 -7.74
C GLY A 139 -13.88 -4.89 -7.18
N VAL A 140 -13.34 -5.32 -6.04
CA VAL A 140 -12.12 -4.76 -5.44
C VAL A 140 -10.89 -5.06 -6.31
N VAL A 141 -10.75 -6.30 -6.79
CA VAL A 141 -9.66 -6.67 -7.70
C VAL A 141 -9.77 -5.93 -9.03
N ALA A 142 -10.97 -5.79 -9.59
CA ALA A 142 -11.21 -5.06 -10.83
C ALA A 142 -10.93 -3.56 -10.71
N THR A 143 -11.30 -2.93 -9.58
CA THR A 143 -11.01 -1.50 -9.33
C THR A 143 -9.51 -1.25 -9.12
N ILE A 144 -8.82 -2.14 -8.42
CA ILE A 144 -7.35 -2.11 -8.32
C ILE A 144 -6.70 -2.31 -9.69
N ALA A 145 -7.13 -3.32 -10.46
CA ALA A 145 -6.58 -3.62 -11.78
C ALA A 145 -6.79 -2.48 -12.79
N THR A 146 -7.98 -1.87 -12.80
CA THR A 146 -8.28 -0.71 -13.66
C THR A 146 -7.48 0.51 -13.24
N PHE A 147 -7.32 0.77 -11.94
CA PHE A 147 -6.46 1.85 -11.45
C PHE A 147 -4.98 1.66 -11.82
N LEU A 148 -4.47 0.42 -11.69
CA LEU A 148 -3.12 0.05 -12.10
C LEU A 148 -2.92 0.20 -13.61
N ALA A 149 -3.85 -0.31 -14.42
CA ALA A 149 -3.82 -0.19 -15.88
C ALA A 149 -3.84 1.28 -16.30
N TRP A 150 -4.67 2.10 -15.66
CA TRP A 150 -4.76 3.53 -15.91
C TRP A 150 -3.45 4.26 -15.55
N LEU A 151 -2.84 3.95 -14.40
CA LEU A 151 -1.51 4.50 -14.02
C LEU A 151 -0.42 4.11 -15.02
N ALA A 152 -0.43 2.87 -15.51
CA ALA A 152 0.51 2.38 -16.51
C ALA A 152 0.33 3.13 -17.85
N ILE A 153 -0.91 3.27 -18.33
CA ILE A 153 -1.26 3.99 -19.55
C ILE A 153 -0.83 5.46 -19.48
N MET A 154 -1.09 6.14 -18.35
CA MET A 154 -0.66 7.52 -18.16
C MET A 154 0.86 7.67 -18.19
N ASN A 155 1.59 6.72 -17.59
CA ASN A 155 3.04 6.75 -17.58
C ASN A 155 3.64 6.51 -18.98
N ILE A 156 3.00 5.68 -19.81
CA ILE A 156 3.37 5.45 -21.21
C ILE A 156 3.08 6.69 -22.05
N ARG A 157 1.87 7.28 -21.94
CA ARG A 157 1.50 8.52 -22.64
C ARG A 157 2.47 9.66 -22.34
N LYS A 158 2.88 9.81 -21.08
CA LYS A 158 3.82 10.86 -20.69
C LYS A 158 5.24 10.66 -21.23
N ARG A 159 5.65 9.42 -21.56
CA ARG A 159 6.94 9.13 -22.21
C ARG A 159 6.91 9.35 -23.72
N ARG A 160 5.75 9.14 -24.36
CA ARG A 160 5.57 9.37 -25.81
C ARG A 160 5.58 10.84 -26.21
N HIS A 161 5.34 11.77 -25.28
CA HIS A 161 5.45 13.22 -25.53
C HIS A 161 6.87 13.79 -25.31
N LEU A 162 7.87 12.94 -25.01
CA LEU A 162 9.26 13.33 -24.75
C LEU A 162 10.25 12.73 -25.77
N ILE A 163 9.73 12.12 -26.84
CA ILE A 163 10.45 11.62 -28.01
C ILE A 163 9.83 12.34 -29.20
#